data_AF-A0A8B9NM01-F1
#
_entry.id   AF-A0A8B9NM01-F1
#
_cell.length_a   1.000
_cell.length_b   1.000
_cell.length_c   1.000
_cell.angle_alpha   90.00
_cell.angle_beta   90.00
_cell.angle_gamma   90.00
#
_symmetry.space_group_name_H-M   'P 1'
#
loop_
_entity.id
_entity.type
_entity.pdbx_description
1 polymer ?
#
loop_
_entity_poly.entity_id
_entity_poly.type
_entity_poly.pdbx_seq_one_letter_code
_entity_poly.pdbx_strand_id
1 'polypeptide(L)'
;MGGLRLCRYRLCWTNPVLLSLLLNGINGGGHGDPAVSELLGGLLPARLMLAALIARRLPGFSPVASSNGLPSGFWGCPQAFGAVEAISDRICVHTNAKVSVEVSAEDLLSCCGFECGMGCNGGYPSGAWRYWTERGLVSGGLYDSHVGCRPYSIPPCEHHVNGSRPPCTGEGGETPRCSRHCEPGYSPSYKEDKHYGITSYGVPHSEKEIMAEIYKNGPVEGAFIVYEDFLMYKSGVYQHVSGEQVGGHAIRILGWGVDNGTPYWLAANSWNTDWGDNGFFKILRGEDHCGIESEIVAGIPSTEQYWKRV
;
A
#
# COMPACT_ATOMS: atom_id res chain seq x y z
N MET A 1 -24.75 -2.26 -13.36
CA MET A 1 -23.98 -3.46 -13.76
C MET A 1 -22.56 -3.28 -13.24
N GLY A 2 -22.29 -3.78 -12.03
CA GLY A 2 -20.98 -3.62 -11.38
C GLY A 2 -19.99 -4.62 -11.99
N GLY A 3 -19.00 -4.12 -12.71
CA GLY A 3 -17.89 -4.95 -13.17
C GLY A 3 -17.15 -5.53 -11.96
N LEU A 4 -17.01 -6.85 -11.87
CA LEU A 4 -16.10 -7.48 -10.92
C LEU A 4 -14.69 -6.95 -11.19
N ARG A 5 -14.22 -6.02 -10.35
CA ARG A 5 -12.79 -5.66 -10.33
C ARG A 5 -12.04 -6.90 -9.86
N LEU A 6 -11.28 -7.52 -10.77
CA LEU A 6 -10.43 -8.66 -10.49
C LEU A 6 -9.43 -8.25 -9.39
N CYS A 7 -9.26 -9.11 -8.39
CA CYS A 7 -8.21 -8.94 -7.41
C CYS A 7 -6.88 -8.70 -8.13
N ARG A 8 -6.20 -7.60 -7.81
CA ARG A 8 -4.93 -7.19 -8.44
C ARG A 8 -3.83 -8.26 -8.31
N TYR A 9 -4.04 -9.24 -7.42
CA TYR A 9 -3.14 -10.38 -7.16
C TYR A 9 -3.69 -11.75 -7.60
N ARG A 10 -4.83 -11.83 -8.32
CA ARG A 10 -5.48 -13.11 -8.71
C ARG A 10 -4.54 -14.04 -9.48
N LEU A 11 -3.63 -13.46 -10.27
CA LEU A 11 -2.62 -14.16 -11.05
C LEU A 11 -1.44 -14.69 -10.21
N CYS A 12 -1.15 -14.10 -9.04
CA CYS A 12 0.03 -14.44 -8.24
C CYS A 12 -0.17 -15.67 -7.33
N TRP A 13 -1.41 -15.94 -6.90
CA TRP A 13 -1.63 -16.87 -5.78
C TRP A 13 -2.45 -18.11 -6.10
N THR A 14 -3.15 -18.18 -7.23
CA THR A 14 -4.20 -19.22 -7.44
C THR A 14 -3.94 -20.25 -8.55
N ASN A 15 -2.87 -20.16 -9.35
CA ASN A 15 -2.74 -21.09 -10.47
C ASN A 15 -1.30 -21.57 -10.77
N PRO A 16 -0.87 -22.74 -10.26
CA PRO A 16 0.42 -23.34 -10.61
C PRO A 16 0.53 -23.74 -12.09
N VAL A 17 -0.59 -23.83 -12.83
CA VAL A 17 -0.62 -24.23 -14.25
C VAL A 17 -0.42 -23.04 -15.20
N LEU A 18 -0.87 -21.83 -14.83
CA LEU A 18 -0.60 -20.64 -15.65
C LEU A 18 0.90 -20.26 -15.60
N LEU A 19 1.57 -20.57 -14.50
CA LEU A 19 3.02 -20.40 -14.31
C LEU A 19 3.82 -21.33 -15.25
N SER A 20 3.38 -22.57 -15.47
CA SER A 20 4.06 -23.48 -16.41
C SER A 20 3.85 -23.07 -17.87
N LEU A 21 2.69 -22.50 -18.22
CA LEU A 21 2.43 -22.00 -19.58
C LEU A 21 3.21 -20.72 -19.91
N LEU A 22 3.46 -19.85 -18.93
CA LEU A 22 4.33 -18.67 -19.10
C LEU A 22 5.83 -19.04 -19.15
N LEU A 23 6.24 -20.13 -18.48
CA LEU A 23 7.62 -20.64 -18.49
C LEU A 23 7.92 -21.54 -19.72
N ASN A 24 6.95 -22.31 -20.20
CA ASN A 24 7.09 -23.18 -21.38
C ASN A 24 7.15 -22.41 -22.71
N GLY A 25 6.91 -21.10 -22.69
CA GLY A 25 7.21 -20.23 -23.84
C GLY A 25 8.69 -19.91 -24.02
N ILE A 26 9.57 -20.31 -23.08
CA ILE A 26 10.97 -19.86 -23.06
C ILE A 26 12.01 -20.97 -23.27
N ASN A 27 11.74 -22.26 -23.06
CA ASN A 27 12.73 -23.29 -23.45
C ASN A 27 12.09 -24.63 -23.82
N GLY A 28 12.24 -24.99 -25.10
CA GLY A 28 12.16 -26.38 -25.52
C GLY A 28 13.42 -27.14 -25.08
N GLY A 29 13.25 -28.42 -24.73
CA GLY A 29 14.31 -29.42 -24.74
C GLY A 29 14.86 -29.87 -23.37
N GLY A 30 14.34 -30.99 -22.88
CA GLY A 30 15.15 -32.19 -22.63
C GLY A 30 16.04 -32.31 -21.38
N HIS A 31 15.54 -33.17 -20.47
CA HIS A 31 16.25 -34.14 -19.60
C HIS A 31 16.93 -33.65 -18.31
N GLY A 32 16.74 -34.47 -17.27
CA GLY A 32 16.96 -34.14 -15.86
C GLY A 32 18.41 -34.22 -15.42
N ASP A 33 18.77 -33.28 -14.55
CA ASP A 33 20.08 -33.14 -13.92
C ASP A 33 19.89 -32.70 -12.44
N PRO A 34 20.82 -32.99 -11.51
CA PRO A 34 20.70 -32.67 -10.08
C PRO A 34 20.64 -31.16 -9.77
N ALA A 35 20.75 -30.31 -10.80
CA ALA A 35 20.54 -28.86 -10.75
C ALA A 35 19.13 -28.42 -10.30
N VAL A 36 18.15 -29.33 -10.23
CA VAL A 36 16.78 -29.02 -9.76
C VAL A 36 16.75 -28.56 -8.30
N SER A 37 17.68 -29.02 -7.45
CA SER A 37 17.78 -28.56 -6.06
C SER A 37 18.30 -27.12 -5.95
N GLU A 38 19.22 -26.70 -6.82
CA GLU A 38 19.74 -25.32 -6.88
C GLU A 38 18.76 -24.38 -7.60
N LEU A 39 18.03 -24.89 -8.61
CA LEU A 39 16.93 -24.17 -9.27
C LEU A 39 15.77 -23.91 -8.30
N LEU A 40 15.44 -24.84 -7.40
CA LEU A 40 14.40 -24.62 -6.38
C LEU A 40 14.80 -23.53 -5.36
N GLY A 41 16.09 -23.40 -5.04
CA GLY A 41 16.63 -22.29 -4.24
C GLY A 41 16.60 -20.93 -4.96
N GLY A 42 16.76 -20.93 -6.30
CA GLY A 42 16.66 -19.75 -7.17
C GLY A 42 15.25 -19.40 -7.66
N LEU A 43 14.26 -20.29 -7.48
CA LEU A 43 12.86 -20.09 -7.89
C LEU A 43 12.02 -19.37 -6.82
N LEU A 44 12.48 -19.31 -5.57
CA LEU A 44 11.82 -18.57 -4.48
C LEU A 44 11.83 -17.03 -4.70
N PRO A 45 12.94 -16.39 -5.12
CA PRO A 45 12.97 -14.97 -5.45
C PRO A 45 12.08 -14.61 -6.66
N ALA A 46 11.90 -15.52 -7.61
CA ALA A 46 11.15 -15.29 -8.85
C ALA A 46 9.63 -15.18 -8.64
N ARG A 47 9.08 -15.89 -7.64
CA ARG A 47 7.64 -15.82 -7.30
C ARG A 47 7.22 -14.44 -6.77
N LEU A 48 8.12 -13.77 -6.05
CA LEU A 48 7.90 -12.42 -5.49
C LEU A 48 8.16 -11.31 -6.50
N MET A 49 9.17 -11.46 -7.37
CA MET A 49 9.34 -10.54 -8.49
C MET A 49 8.09 -10.48 -9.36
N LEU A 50 7.36 -11.59 -9.54
CA LEU A 50 6.11 -11.61 -10.31
C LEU A 50 4.96 -10.86 -9.61
N ALA A 51 4.85 -10.91 -8.28
CA ALA A 51 3.86 -10.14 -7.52
C ALA A 51 4.15 -8.63 -7.53
N ALA A 52 5.43 -8.25 -7.40
CA ALA A 52 5.90 -6.88 -7.58
C ALA A 52 5.73 -6.38 -9.03
N LEU A 53 5.98 -7.24 -10.03
CA LEU A 53 5.77 -6.94 -11.46
C LEU A 53 4.28 -6.80 -11.82
N ILE A 54 3.39 -7.56 -11.16
CA ILE A 54 1.93 -7.43 -11.34
C ILE A 54 1.39 -6.19 -10.62
N ALA A 55 1.91 -5.84 -9.45
CA ALA A 55 1.62 -4.55 -8.79
C ALA A 55 2.02 -3.35 -9.67
N ARG A 56 3.15 -3.46 -10.42
CA ARG A 56 3.59 -2.47 -11.42
C ARG A 56 2.76 -2.46 -12.72
N ARG A 57 2.00 -3.52 -13.04
CA ARG A 57 1.22 -3.63 -14.31
C ARG A 57 -0.21 -3.11 -14.21
N LEU A 58 -0.65 -2.64 -13.05
CA LEU A 58 -2.03 -2.17 -12.86
C LEU A 58 -2.04 -0.73 -12.34
N PRO A 59 -2.16 0.28 -13.22
CA PRO A 59 -2.28 1.68 -12.80
C PRO A 59 -3.51 1.88 -11.90
N GLY A 60 -3.45 2.91 -11.04
CA GLY A 60 -4.67 3.52 -10.50
C GLY A 60 -4.93 3.40 -9.00
N PHE A 61 -3.93 3.12 -8.17
CA PHE A 61 -4.05 3.23 -6.69
C PHE A 61 -2.79 3.84 -6.08
N SER A 62 -2.44 5.06 -6.52
CA SER A 62 -1.74 5.99 -5.64
C SER A 62 -2.75 7.10 -5.36
N PRO A 63 -3.54 6.99 -4.28
CA PRO A 63 -4.31 8.10 -3.80
C PRO A 63 -3.40 9.27 -3.41
N VAL A 64 -3.97 10.46 -3.36
CA VAL A 64 -3.22 11.68 -3.03
C VAL A 64 -3.37 12.00 -1.56
N ALA A 65 -2.27 11.91 -0.82
CA ALA A 65 -2.15 12.63 0.44
C ALA A 65 -1.71 14.06 0.10
N SER A 66 -2.48 15.10 0.43
CA SER A 66 -2.00 16.48 0.24
C SER A 66 -0.78 16.69 1.13
N SER A 67 0.37 16.98 0.55
CA SER A 67 1.61 17.09 1.32
C SER A 67 2.45 18.24 0.81
N ASN A 68 2.72 19.20 1.69
CA ASN A 68 3.82 20.14 1.54
C ASN A 68 4.38 20.46 2.93
N GLY A 69 5.71 20.40 3.04
CA GLY A 69 6.44 20.58 4.29
C GLY A 69 6.22 21.96 4.91
N LEU A 70 5.77 21.95 6.17
CA LEU A 70 6.01 23.04 7.10
C LEU A 70 7.30 22.76 7.89
N PRO A 71 7.97 23.79 8.45
CA PRO A 71 9.20 23.63 9.24
C PRO A 71 9.06 22.75 10.50
N SER A 72 7.86 22.28 10.83
CA SER A 72 7.51 21.55 12.06
C SER A 72 7.27 20.04 11.88
N GLY A 73 7.59 19.45 10.73
CA GLY A 73 7.90 18.02 10.65
C GLY A 73 6.74 17.02 10.54
N PHE A 74 5.53 17.42 10.12
CA PHE A 74 4.44 16.46 9.83
C PHE A 74 3.86 16.63 8.43
N TRP A 75 3.99 15.57 7.64
CA TRP A 75 3.49 15.43 6.27
C TRP A 75 1.99 15.10 6.29
N GLY A 76 1.20 15.73 5.41
CA GLY A 76 -0.26 15.72 5.45
C GLY A 76 -0.93 14.40 5.05
N CYS A 77 -1.89 13.94 5.87
CA CYS A 77 -2.74 12.73 5.76
C CYS A 77 -2.16 11.35 5.32
N PRO A 78 -0.84 11.02 5.23
CA PRO A 78 -0.36 9.83 4.51
C PRO A 78 -0.58 8.54 5.31
N GLN A 79 -0.69 8.63 6.64
CA GLN A 79 -0.86 7.48 7.52
C GLN A 79 -2.19 6.76 7.28
N ALA A 80 -3.21 7.46 6.79
CA ALA A 80 -4.44 6.79 6.41
C ALA A 80 -4.25 5.93 5.14
N PHE A 81 -3.38 6.34 4.22
CA PHE A 81 -3.21 5.71 2.92
C PHE A 81 -2.40 4.41 2.99
N GLY A 82 -1.26 4.41 3.68
CA GLY A 82 -0.48 3.19 3.89
C GLY A 82 -1.33 2.06 4.47
N ALA A 83 -2.11 2.37 5.51
CA ALA A 83 -3.04 1.45 6.15
C ALA A 83 -4.13 0.94 5.19
N VAL A 84 -4.95 1.81 4.60
CA VAL A 84 -6.12 1.35 3.82
C VAL A 84 -5.72 0.66 2.52
N GLU A 85 -4.59 1.04 1.91
CA GLU A 85 -4.08 0.34 0.74
C GLU A 85 -3.64 -1.09 1.10
N ALA A 86 -2.86 -1.24 2.18
CA ALA A 86 -2.41 -2.56 2.63
C ALA A 86 -3.59 -3.43 3.09
N ILE A 87 -4.57 -2.85 3.79
CA ILE A 87 -5.80 -3.54 4.18
C ILE A 87 -6.59 -4.01 2.94
N SER A 88 -6.75 -3.14 1.93
CA SER A 88 -7.44 -3.47 0.67
C SER A 88 -6.78 -4.68 -0.01
N ASP A 89 -5.45 -4.66 -0.11
CA ASP A 89 -4.67 -5.76 -0.69
C ASP A 89 -4.84 -7.04 0.12
N ARG A 90 -4.79 -6.95 1.45
CA ARG A 90 -4.92 -8.10 2.35
C ARG A 90 -6.31 -8.72 2.32
N ILE A 91 -7.38 -7.93 2.26
CA ILE A 91 -8.75 -8.47 2.06
C ILE A 91 -8.78 -9.31 0.78
N CYS A 92 -8.13 -8.83 -0.27
CA CYS A 92 -8.03 -9.51 -1.56
C CYS A 92 -7.27 -10.84 -1.46
N VAL A 93 -6.09 -10.81 -0.85
CA VAL A 93 -5.22 -11.98 -0.65
C VAL A 93 -5.92 -13.03 0.20
N HIS A 94 -6.44 -12.65 1.37
CA HIS A 94 -7.04 -13.59 2.33
C HIS A 94 -8.42 -14.11 1.93
N THR A 95 -9.09 -13.47 0.97
CA THR A 95 -10.31 -14.03 0.35
C THR A 95 -10.03 -14.86 -0.91
N ASN A 96 -8.76 -15.18 -1.19
CA ASN A 96 -8.33 -15.88 -2.40
C ASN A 96 -8.85 -15.18 -3.67
N ALA A 97 -8.68 -13.86 -3.72
CA ALA A 97 -9.09 -13.02 -4.84
C ALA A 97 -10.59 -13.01 -5.15
N LYS A 98 -11.45 -13.44 -4.21
CA LYS A 98 -12.91 -13.41 -4.37
C LYS A 98 -13.51 -12.05 -4.07
N VAL A 99 -12.89 -11.27 -3.18
CA VAL A 99 -13.33 -9.93 -2.82
C VAL A 99 -12.21 -8.96 -3.13
N SER A 100 -12.52 -7.89 -3.87
CA SER A 100 -11.59 -6.79 -4.13
C SER A 100 -12.33 -5.50 -3.80
N VAL A 101 -11.89 -4.80 -2.77
CA VAL A 101 -12.52 -3.57 -2.29
C VAL A 101 -11.46 -2.51 -2.06
N GLU A 102 -11.80 -1.26 -2.39
CA GLU A 102 -10.99 -0.09 -2.06
C GLU A 102 -11.45 0.37 -0.68
N VAL A 103 -10.62 0.22 0.34
CA VAL A 103 -10.97 0.67 1.70
C VAL A 103 -10.80 2.18 1.79
N SER A 104 -11.80 2.85 2.37
CA SER A 104 -11.90 4.30 2.39
C SER A 104 -10.84 4.95 3.28
N ALA A 105 -9.88 5.63 2.66
CA ALA A 105 -8.96 6.54 3.36
C ALA A 105 -9.73 7.67 4.06
N GLU A 106 -10.81 8.16 3.43
CA GLU A 106 -11.69 9.21 3.95
C GLU A 106 -12.32 8.81 5.29
N ASP A 107 -12.82 7.57 5.39
CA ASP A 107 -13.45 7.05 6.60
C ASP A 107 -12.44 6.93 7.75
N LEU A 108 -11.26 6.37 7.47
CA LEU A 108 -10.19 6.25 8.46
C LEU A 108 -9.73 7.63 8.95
N LEU A 109 -9.38 8.51 7.99
CA LEU A 109 -8.84 9.84 8.23
C LEU A 109 -9.80 10.70 9.06
N SER A 110 -11.08 10.71 8.69
CA SER A 110 -12.06 11.60 9.32
C SER A 110 -12.67 11.04 10.61
N CYS A 111 -12.81 9.70 10.74
CA CYS A 111 -13.60 9.08 11.81
C CYS A 111 -12.79 8.34 12.89
N CYS A 112 -11.48 8.17 12.74
CA CYS A 112 -10.67 7.56 13.79
C CYS A 112 -10.46 8.48 15.00
N GLY A 113 -10.27 9.78 14.76
CA GLY A 113 -9.99 10.75 15.81
C GLY A 113 -8.65 10.50 16.50
N PHE A 114 -8.57 10.82 17.80
CA PHE A 114 -7.31 10.85 18.56
C PHE A 114 -6.56 9.51 18.64
N GLU A 115 -7.24 8.38 18.44
CA GLU A 115 -6.59 7.06 18.39
C GLU A 115 -5.59 6.95 17.23
N CYS A 116 -5.89 7.59 16.10
CA CYS A 116 -5.00 7.64 14.94
C CYS A 116 -4.16 8.92 14.88
N GLY A 117 -4.31 9.84 15.83
CA GLY A 117 -3.62 11.14 15.85
C GLY A 117 -4.51 12.33 15.47
N MET A 118 -4.00 13.22 14.62
CA MET A 118 -4.61 14.53 14.32
C MET A 118 -5.03 14.67 12.84
N GLY A 119 -5.47 13.57 12.24
CA GLY A 119 -5.95 13.53 10.86
C GLY A 119 -4.88 13.98 9.87
N CYS A 120 -5.17 15.04 9.13
CA CYS A 120 -4.22 15.60 8.16
C CYS A 120 -3.01 16.31 8.77
N ASN A 121 -2.96 16.48 10.10
CA ASN A 121 -1.78 17.03 10.80
C ASN A 121 -0.85 15.92 11.35
N GLY A 122 -0.97 14.71 10.81
CA GLY A 122 -0.17 13.56 11.18
C GLY A 122 -0.92 12.57 12.07
N GLY A 123 -0.39 11.35 12.09
CA GLY A 123 -1.04 10.23 12.76
C GLY A 123 -0.11 9.07 13.08
N TYR A 124 -0.70 8.05 13.70
CA TYR A 124 -0.02 6.83 14.14
C TYR A 124 -0.52 5.64 13.30
N PRO A 125 0.34 5.01 12.48
CA PRO A 125 -0.02 3.81 11.71
C PRO A 125 -0.66 2.71 12.57
N SER A 126 -0.09 2.41 13.75
CA SER A 126 -0.63 1.40 14.67
C SER A 126 -2.08 1.69 15.11
N GLY A 127 -2.43 2.97 15.32
CA GLY A 127 -3.80 3.40 15.64
C GLY A 127 -4.78 3.15 14.50
N ALA A 128 -4.34 3.31 13.25
CA ALA A 128 -5.17 3.05 12.07
C ALA A 128 -5.57 1.57 11.94
N TRP A 129 -4.61 0.66 12.09
CA TRP A 129 -4.90 -0.78 12.06
C TRP A 129 -5.75 -1.20 13.24
N ARG A 130 -5.54 -0.60 14.42
CA ARG A 130 -6.38 -0.85 15.58
C ARG A 130 -7.82 -0.40 15.35
N TYR A 131 -8.03 0.80 14.82
CA TYR A 131 -9.37 1.29 14.46
C TYR A 131 -10.08 0.36 13.48
N TRP A 132 -9.35 -0.16 12.49
CA TRP A 132 -9.89 -1.15 11.56
C TRP A 132 -10.36 -2.45 12.25
N THR A 133 -9.67 -2.92 13.28
CA THR A 133 -10.12 -4.08 14.07
C THR A 133 -11.32 -3.75 14.97
N GLU A 134 -11.33 -2.60 15.64
CA GLU A 134 -12.37 -2.26 16.63
C GLU A 134 -13.66 -1.72 16.01
N ARG A 135 -13.55 -0.92 14.94
CA ARG A 135 -14.66 -0.15 14.35
C ARG A 135 -14.92 -0.49 12.89
N GLY A 136 -13.94 -1.05 12.20
CA GLY A 136 -13.99 -1.35 10.78
C GLY A 136 -13.96 -0.09 9.91
N LEU A 137 -13.74 -0.30 8.61
CA LEU A 137 -13.65 0.76 7.61
C LEU A 137 -14.60 0.45 6.45
N VAL A 138 -15.29 1.47 5.93
CA VAL A 138 -16.15 1.30 4.75
C VAL A 138 -15.31 1.31 3.47
N SER A 139 -15.90 0.95 2.34
CA SER A 139 -15.29 1.11 1.03
C SER A 139 -15.24 2.58 0.60
N GLY A 140 -14.28 2.94 -0.25
CA GLY A 140 -14.09 4.29 -0.76
C GLY A 140 -12.86 4.41 -1.64
N GLY A 141 -13.07 4.85 -2.88
CA GLY A 141 -12.01 5.04 -3.87
C GLY A 141 -11.42 6.44 -3.87
N LEU A 142 -10.80 6.78 -5.00
CA LEU A 142 -10.12 8.05 -5.23
C LEU A 142 -11.10 9.25 -5.27
N TYR A 143 -10.53 10.44 -5.21
CA TYR A 143 -11.26 11.69 -5.44
C TYR A 143 -12.06 11.65 -6.74
N ASP A 144 -13.32 12.07 -6.67
CA ASP A 144 -14.27 12.15 -7.79
C ASP A 144 -14.49 10.83 -8.55
N SER A 145 -14.18 9.68 -7.92
CA SER A 145 -14.32 8.37 -8.56
C SER A 145 -15.72 7.79 -8.50
N HIS A 146 -16.55 8.21 -7.54
CA HIS A 146 -17.85 7.60 -7.21
C HIS A 146 -17.76 6.08 -6.99
N VAL A 147 -16.65 5.63 -6.37
CA VAL A 147 -16.39 4.23 -6.05
C VAL A 147 -16.47 4.03 -4.54
N GLY A 148 -17.36 3.14 -4.10
CA GLY A 148 -17.48 2.77 -2.69
C GLY A 148 -18.38 3.72 -1.88
N CYS A 149 -18.48 3.44 -0.59
CA CYS A 149 -19.33 4.19 0.33
C CYS A 149 -18.84 5.64 0.53
N ARG A 150 -17.55 5.82 0.81
CA ARG A 150 -16.95 7.15 1.06
C ARG A 150 -15.67 7.34 0.23
N PRO A 151 -15.80 7.76 -1.05
CA PRO A 151 -14.64 8.18 -1.84
C PRO A 151 -13.90 9.34 -1.17
N TYR A 152 -12.61 9.48 -1.49
CA TYR A 152 -11.78 10.54 -0.92
C TYR A 152 -12.25 11.94 -1.32
N SER A 153 -12.33 12.86 -0.37
CA SER A 153 -12.90 14.20 -0.60
C SER A 153 -11.87 15.28 -0.95
N ILE A 154 -10.58 15.05 -0.66
CA ILE A 154 -9.52 16.03 -0.90
C ILE A 154 -8.99 15.88 -2.34
N PRO A 155 -8.93 16.97 -3.13
CA PRO A 155 -8.52 16.91 -4.53
C PRO A 155 -7.03 16.59 -4.68
N PRO A 156 -6.63 15.98 -5.81
CA PRO A 156 -5.25 15.68 -6.11
C PRO A 156 -4.43 16.96 -6.43
N CYS A 157 -3.16 16.97 -6.06
CA CYS A 157 -2.22 18.08 -6.32
C CYS A 157 -0.84 17.56 -6.79
N GLU A 158 -0.01 18.43 -7.37
CA GLU A 158 1.34 18.05 -7.82
C GLU A 158 2.35 18.06 -6.68
N HIS A 159 3.04 16.94 -6.51
CA HIS A 159 4.05 16.71 -5.47
C HIS A 159 5.46 16.79 -6.04
N HIS A 160 6.10 17.96 -5.88
CA HIS A 160 7.50 18.16 -6.28
C HIS A 160 7.79 17.79 -7.76
N VAL A 161 6.77 17.87 -8.60
CA VAL A 161 6.80 17.60 -10.04
C VAL A 161 6.02 18.69 -10.77
N ASN A 162 6.38 18.94 -12.03
CA ASN A 162 5.61 19.82 -12.90
C ASN A 162 4.49 19.00 -13.56
N GLY A 163 3.26 19.48 -13.49
CA GLY A 163 2.12 18.81 -14.10
C GLY A 163 0.91 19.73 -14.28
N SER A 164 -0.23 19.15 -14.61
CA SER A 164 -1.47 19.87 -14.92
C SER A 164 -2.37 20.14 -13.71
N ARG A 165 -2.12 19.49 -12.57
CA ARG A 165 -2.86 19.73 -11.32
C ARG A 165 -2.31 20.97 -10.61
N PRO A 166 -3.07 21.57 -9.68
CA PRO A 166 -2.53 22.61 -8.82
C PRO A 166 -1.33 22.07 -8.02
N PRO A 167 -0.30 22.89 -7.74
CA PRO A 167 0.73 22.51 -6.80
C PRO A 167 0.08 22.26 -5.44
N CYS A 168 0.57 21.27 -4.70
CA CYS A 168 0.13 21.13 -3.31
C CYS A 168 0.44 22.44 -2.56
N THR A 169 -0.46 22.90 -1.71
CA THR A 169 -0.21 24.07 -0.85
C THR A 169 0.04 23.56 0.57
N GLY A 170 1.09 24.06 1.24
CA GLY A 170 1.56 23.57 2.55
C GLY A 170 0.66 23.89 3.75
N GLU A 171 -0.52 24.46 3.51
CA GLU A 171 -1.56 24.47 4.53
C GLU A 171 -2.15 23.07 4.56
N GLY A 172 -1.71 22.25 5.53
CA GLY A 172 -2.30 20.95 5.81
C GLY A 172 -3.81 21.11 5.82
N GLY A 173 -4.46 20.60 4.77
CA GLY A 173 -5.87 20.83 4.55
C GLY A 173 -6.66 20.42 5.79
N GLU A 174 -7.73 21.17 6.10
CA GLU A 174 -8.58 20.81 7.22
C GLU A 174 -9.00 19.34 7.09
N THR A 175 -8.83 18.57 8.17
CA THR A 175 -9.28 17.18 8.17
C THR A 175 -10.79 17.17 7.92
N PRO A 176 -11.29 16.44 6.91
CA PRO A 176 -12.72 16.36 6.64
C PRO A 176 -13.48 15.90 7.89
N ARG A 177 -14.70 16.40 8.08
CA ARG A 177 -15.53 15.97 9.22
C ARG A 177 -15.94 14.51 9.05
N CYS A 178 -15.93 13.76 10.14
CA CYS A 178 -16.46 12.39 10.15
C CYS A 178 -17.94 12.39 9.74
N SER A 179 -18.25 11.78 8.58
CA SER A 179 -19.61 11.51 8.14
C SER A 179 -19.87 10.01 8.14
N ARG A 180 -20.87 9.56 8.89
CA ARG A 180 -21.25 8.14 8.97
C ARG A 180 -22.36 7.78 7.98
N HIS A 181 -22.23 8.30 6.77
CA HIS A 181 -23.14 8.09 5.65
C HIS A 181 -22.34 7.83 4.37
N CYS A 182 -22.87 6.97 3.50
CA CYS A 182 -22.30 6.76 2.17
C CYS A 182 -22.76 7.85 1.20
N GLU A 183 -22.07 7.99 0.08
CA GLU A 183 -22.50 8.87 -1.01
C GLU A 183 -23.90 8.49 -1.55
N PRO A 184 -24.72 9.46 -1.99
CA PRO A 184 -26.03 9.18 -2.56
C PRO A 184 -25.94 8.22 -3.75
N GLY A 185 -26.84 7.22 -3.78
CA GLY A 185 -26.86 6.21 -4.83
C GLY A 185 -25.97 4.99 -4.56
N TYR A 186 -25.11 5.03 -3.53
CA TYR A 186 -24.39 3.86 -3.06
C TYR A 186 -25.30 2.91 -2.26
N SER A 187 -25.03 1.61 -2.36
CA SER A 187 -25.61 0.57 -1.52
C SER A 187 -24.57 -0.53 -1.36
N PRO A 188 -24.38 -1.09 -0.15
CA PRO A 188 -25.25 -1.05 1.03
C PRO A 188 -25.08 0.20 1.93
N SER A 189 -25.74 0.25 3.10
CA SER A 189 -25.59 1.38 4.04
C SER A 189 -24.20 1.44 4.69
N TYR A 190 -23.83 2.59 5.26
CA TYR A 190 -22.52 2.80 5.90
C TYR A 190 -22.17 1.72 6.94
N LYS A 191 -23.15 1.30 7.76
CA LYS A 191 -22.92 0.26 8.78
C LYS A 191 -22.72 -1.13 8.16
N GLU A 192 -23.42 -1.43 7.08
CA GLU A 192 -23.34 -2.71 6.38
C GLU A 192 -22.11 -2.80 5.47
N ASP A 193 -21.55 -1.68 5.04
CA ASP A 193 -20.35 -1.61 4.21
C ASP A 193 -19.04 -1.72 5.01
N LYS A 194 -19.10 -1.86 6.34
CA LYS A 194 -17.90 -1.96 7.17
C LYS A 194 -17.13 -3.28 6.92
N HIS A 195 -15.82 -3.13 6.76
CA HIS A 195 -14.84 -4.20 6.65
C HIS A 195 -13.95 -4.20 7.89
N TYR A 196 -13.82 -5.35 8.55
CA TYR A 196 -13.15 -5.49 9.84
C TYR A 196 -11.85 -6.29 9.75
N GLY A 197 -10.89 -5.93 10.60
CA GLY A 197 -9.73 -6.76 10.92
C GLY A 197 -10.03 -7.71 12.08
N ILE A 198 -9.35 -8.86 12.13
CA ILE A 198 -9.35 -9.75 13.31
C ILE A 198 -8.26 -9.30 14.29
N THR A 199 -7.08 -8.98 13.76
CA THR A 199 -5.92 -8.55 14.54
C THR A 199 -5.16 -7.46 13.82
N SER A 200 -4.48 -6.63 14.61
CA SER A 200 -3.46 -5.67 14.20
C SER A 200 -2.19 -5.91 15.03
N TYR A 201 -1.02 -5.82 14.43
CA TYR A 201 0.26 -6.11 15.09
C TYR A 201 1.43 -5.38 14.42
N GLY A 202 2.48 -5.11 15.20
CA GLY A 202 3.77 -4.71 14.66
C GLY A 202 4.55 -5.92 14.17
N VAL A 203 5.30 -5.75 13.08
CA VAL A 203 6.24 -6.77 12.58
C VAL A 203 7.61 -6.48 13.21
N PRO A 204 8.34 -7.50 13.68
CA PRO A 204 9.67 -7.28 14.25
C PRO A 204 10.61 -6.54 13.30
N HIS A 205 11.52 -5.74 13.87
CA HIS A 205 12.54 -4.95 13.18
C HIS A 205 13.62 -5.89 12.62
N SER A 206 13.26 -6.64 11.60
CA SER A 206 14.06 -7.69 11.00
C SER A 206 13.68 -7.84 9.55
N GLU A 207 14.65 -7.59 8.67
CA GLU A 207 14.52 -7.77 7.23
C GLU A 207 13.82 -9.09 6.87
N LYS A 208 14.24 -10.20 7.48
CA LYS A 208 13.70 -11.54 7.21
C LYS A 208 12.25 -11.70 7.67
N GLU A 209 11.88 -11.12 8.81
CA GLU A 209 10.51 -11.19 9.33
C GLU A 209 9.57 -10.33 8.48
N ILE A 210 10.01 -9.15 8.04
CA ILE A 210 9.26 -8.27 7.14
C ILE A 210 9.05 -8.97 5.78
N MET A 211 10.10 -9.59 5.23
CA MET A 211 9.99 -10.41 4.01
C MET A 211 8.99 -11.55 4.19
N ALA A 212 9.08 -12.28 5.31
CA ALA A 212 8.20 -13.41 5.59
C ALA A 212 6.73 -12.97 5.74
N GLU A 213 6.48 -11.84 6.40
CA GLU A 213 5.13 -11.29 6.55
C GLU A 213 4.54 -10.90 5.20
N ILE A 214 5.29 -10.15 4.38
CA ILE A 214 4.83 -9.76 3.05
C ILE A 214 4.59 -10.99 2.17
N TYR A 215 5.48 -11.99 2.24
CA TYR A 215 5.34 -13.23 1.49
C TYR A 215 4.09 -14.02 1.89
N LYS A 216 3.78 -14.10 3.19
CA LYS A 216 2.71 -14.97 3.67
C LYS A 216 1.34 -14.29 3.59
N ASN A 217 1.30 -13.01 3.95
CA ASN A 217 0.05 -12.31 4.25
C ASN A 217 -0.19 -11.10 3.34
N GLY A 218 0.77 -10.74 2.47
CA GLY A 218 0.65 -9.61 1.55
C GLY A 218 1.20 -8.30 2.13
N PRO A 219 1.01 -7.17 1.41
CA PRO A 219 1.66 -5.89 1.71
C PRO A 219 1.48 -5.42 3.16
N VAL A 220 2.47 -4.70 3.67
CA VAL A 220 2.48 -4.11 5.02
C VAL A 220 2.52 -2.59 4.92
N GLU A 221 2.09 -1.91 5.98
CA GLU A 221 2.36 -0.48 6.12
C GLU A 221 3.70 -0.29 6.86
N GLY A 222 4.49 0.65 6.39
CA GLY A 222 5.75 1.06 7.01
C GLY A 222 5.83 2.57 7.13
N ALA A 223 6.75 3.07 7.95
CA ALA A 223 7.10 4.49 7.96
C ALA A 223 8.61 4.66 7.87
N PHE A 224 9.04 5.80 7.32
CA PHE A 224 10.45 6.17 7.23
C PHE A 224 10.60 7.69 7.32
N ILE A 225 11.83 8.13 7.54
CA ILE A 225 12.19 9.55 7.56
C ILE A 225 12.46 10.03 6.14
N VAL A 226 11.73 11.04 5.73
CA VAL A 226 11.91 11.75 4.47
C VAL A 226 12.94 12.85 4.66
N TYR A 227 13.90 12.88 3.74
CA TYR A 227 14.90 13.94 3.57
C TYR A 227 14.62 14.71 2.27
N GLU A 228 15.18 15.91 2.13
CA GLU A 228 14.92 16.77 0.96
C GLU A 228 15.28 16.11 -0.37
N ASP A 229 16.33 15.31 -0.42
CA ASP A 229 16.75 14.58 -1.62
C ASP A 229 15.75 13.50 -2.07
N PHE A 230 15.01 12.90 -1.13
CA PHE A 230 13.95 11.94 -1.45
C PHE A 230 12.83 12.56 -2.31
N LEU A 231 12.52 13.84 -2.09
CA LEU A 231 11.47 14.55 -2.84
C LEU A 231 11.77 14.57 -4.34
N MET A 232 13.05 14.52 -4.69
CA MET A 232 13.57 14.54 -6.06
C MET A 232 13.75 13.14 -6.66
N TYR A 233 13.39 12.07 -5.94
CA TYR A 233 13.50 10.70 -6.43
C TYR A 233 12.81 10.51 -7.78
N LYS A 234 13.48 9.79 -8.69
CA LYS A 234 12.96 9.44 -10.03
C LYS A 234 13.04 7.94 -10.32
N SER A 235 14.15 7.30 -9.98
CA SER A 235 14.37 5.87 -10.23
C SER A 235 15.58 5.34 -9.44
N GLY A 236 15.85 4.04 -9.53
CA GLY A 236 16.95 3.39 -8.82
C GLY A 236 16.63 3.07 -7.36
N VAL A 237 17.63 2.66 -6.59
CA VAL A 237 17.49 2.40 -5.15
C VAL A 237 17.87 3.65 -4.38
N TYR A 238 16.89 4.29 -3.75
CA TYR A 238 17.08 5.47 -2.93
C TYR A 238 17.98 5.13 -1.73
N GLN A 239 19.00 5.97 -1.59
CA GLN A 239 19.88 6.09 -0.43
C GLN A 239 20.02 7.59 -0.17
N HIS A 240 19.86 7.99 1.09
CA HIS A 240 19.98 9.39 1.47
C HIS A 240 21.43 9.82 1.33
N VAL A 241 21.68 10.94 0.66
CA VAL A 241 23.02 11.46 0.39
C VAL A 241 23.18 12.92 0.78
N SER A 242 22.09 13.70 0.83
CA SER A 242 22.15 15.14 1.13
C SER A 242 20.79 15.72 1.49
N GLY A 243 20.78 16.88 2.15
CA GLY A 243 19.56 17.61 2.47
C GLY A 243 19.05 17.33 3.88
N GLU A 244 18.27 18.27 4.40
CA GLU A 244 17.79 18.21 5.78
C GLU A 244 16.66 17.20 5.95
N GLN A 245 16.45 16.77 7.20
CA GLN A 245 15.29 15.98 7.56
C GLN A 245 14.02 16.81 7.41
N VAL A 246 13.04 16.30 6.66
CA VAL A 246 11.77 16.99 6.47
C VAL A 246 10.68 16.45 7.40
N GLY A 247 10.65 15.14 7.65
CA GLY A 247 9.70 14.55 8.60
C GLY A 247 9.45 13.06 8.38
N GLY A 248 8.56 12.46 9.18
CA GLY A 248 8.13 11.07 9.01
C GLY A 248 7.05 10.93 7.93
N HIS A 249 7.10 9.83 7.17
CA HIS A 249 6.14 9.52 6.11
C HIS A 249 5.75 8.04 6.14
N ALA A 250 4.46 7.75 6.02
CA ALA A 250 3.92 6.40 5.98
C ALA A 250 3.71 5.94 4.53
N ILE A 251 4.02 4.68 4.26
CA ILE A 251 4.01 4.08 2.93
C ILE A 251 3.50 2.63 3.00
N ARG A 252 3.26 2.05 1.85
CA ARG A 252 2.96 0.61 1.72
C ARG A 252 4.14 -0.13 1.11
N ILE A 253 4.68 -1.11 1.83
CA ILE A 253 5.74 -2.02 1.34
C ILE A 253 5.08 -3.27 0.78
N LEU A 254 5.36 -3.57 -0.48
CA LEU A 254 4.69 -4.64 -1.23
C LEU A 254 5.64 -5.70 -1.80
N GLY A 255 6.94 -5.53 -1.62
CA GLY A 255 7.93 -6.51 -2.05
C GLY A 255 9.36 -6.05 -1.86
N TRP A 256 10.30 -6.80 -2.41
CA TRP A 256 11.72 -6.53 -2.35
C TRP A 256 12.42 -7.10 -3.59
N GLY A 257 13.69 -6.72 -3.78
CA GLY A 257 14.53 -7.28 -4.83
C GLY A 257 15.98 -6.84 -4.69
N VAL A 258 16.76 -7.06 -5.75
CA VAL A 258 18.13 -6.58 -5.87
C VAL A 258 18.24 -5.87 -7.21
N ASP A 259 18.80 -4.67 -7.23
CA ASP A 259 19.02 -3.86 -8.43
C ASP A 259 20.52 -3.52 -8.52
N ASN A 260 21.20 -4.02 -9.56
CA ASN A 260 22.65 -3.87 -9.74
C ASN A 260 23.49 -4.21 -8.49
N GLY A 261 23.10 -5.25 -7.75
CA GLY A 261 23.78 -5.68 -6.53
C GLY A 261 23.29 -4.99 -5.25
N THR A 262 22.47 -3.95 -5.34
CA THR A 262 21.91 -3.24 -4.18
C THR A 262 20.56 -3.86 -3.76
N PRO A 263 20.43 -4.39 -2.53
CA PRO A 263 19.15 -4.89 -2.03
C PRO A 263 18.17 -3.73 -1.78
N TYR A 264 16.90 -3.93 -2.12
CA TYR A 264 15.88 -2.90 -1.94
C TYR A 264 14.54 -3.45 -1.43
N TRP A 265 13.77 -2.58 -0.78
CA TRP A 265 12.32 -2.67 -0.60
C TRP A 265 11.60 -1.96 -1.72
N LEU A 266 10.53 -2.56 -2.25
CA LEU A 266 9.61 -1.92 -3.18
C LEU A 266 8.43 -1.35 -2.40
N ALA A 267 8.29 -0.04 -2.44
CA ALA A 267 7.22 0.67 -1.75
C ALA A 267 6.38 1.49 -2.73
N ALA A 268 5.09 1.60 -2.42
CA ALA A 268 4.16 2.51 -3.06
C ALA A 268 4.05 3.80 -2.24
N ASN A 269 4.10 4.94 -2.94
CA ASN A 269 3.91 6.25 -2.35
C ASN A 269 2.48 6.76 -2.63
N SER A 270 2.05 7.76 -1.86
CA SER A 270 0.73 8.39 -1.92
C SER A 270 0.79 9.81 -2.51
N TRP A 271 1.69 10.03 -3.47
CA TRP A 271 1.97 11.34 -4.10
C TRP A 271 1.69 11.33 -5.61
N ASN A 272 0.59 10.69 -6.01
CA ASN A 272 0.24 10.39 -7.41
C ASN A 272 1.25 9.49 -8.14
N THR A 273 0.92 9.17 -9.39
CA THR A 273 1.67 8.24 -10.25
C THR A 273 2.76 8.91 -11.08
N ASP A 274 2.80 10.23 -11.14
CA ASP A 274 3.82 11.02 -11.85
C ASP A 274 5.03 11.38 -10.98
N TRP A 275 4.95 11.11 -9.68
CA TRP A 275 6.10 11.12 -8.79
C TRP A 275 6.87 9.80 -8.86
N GLY A 276 8.20 9.86 -8.79
CA GLY A 276 9.07 8.68 -8.73
C GLY A 276 8.96 7.73 -9.94
N ASP A 277 9.05 6.42 -9.68
CA ASP A 277 8.87 5.36 -10.67
C ASP A 277 7.39 4.97 -10.72
N ASN A 278 6.59 5.79 -11.39
CA ASN A 278 5.14 5.58 -11.56
C ASN A 278 4.34 5.57 -10.23
N GLY A 279 4.72 6.40 -9.25
CA GLY A 279 4.18 6.41 -7.89
C GLY A 279 4.85 5.43 -6.93
N PHE A 280 5.81 4.64 -7.42
CA PHE A 280 6.60 3.72 -6.62
C PHE A 280 8.02 4.23 -6.42
N PHE A 281 8.69 3.66 -5.43
CA PHE A 281 10.12 3.84 -5.24
C PHE A 281 10.75 2.55 -4.70
N LYS A 282 12.07 2.48 -4.87
CA LYS A 282 12.92 1.48 -4.21
C LYS A 282 13.77 2.18 -3.18
N ILE A 283 13.92 1.60 -2.00
CA ILE A 283 14.76 2.12 -0.90
C ILE A 283 15.67 1.00 -0.39
N LEU A 284 16.88 1.35 0.06
CA LEU A 284 17.85 0.39 0.58
C LEU A 284 17.24 -0.51 1.66
N ARG A 285 17.47 -1.82 1.54
CA ARG A 285 16.97 -2.87 2.44
C ARG A 285 18.11 -3.52 3.21
N GLY A 286 17.87 -3.88 4.46
CA GLY A 286 18.77 -4.64 5.32
C GLY A 286 19.64 -3.79 6.25
N GLU A 287 19.49 -2.46 6.19
CA GLU A 287 20.26 -1.49 6.98
C GLU A 287 19.35 -0.55 7.79
N ASP A 288 18.04 -0.85 7.87
CA ASP A 288 17.02 0.05 8.44
C ASP A 288 17.17 1.50 7.92
N HIS A 289 17.44 1.63 6.61
CA HIS A 289 17.79 2.89 5.99
C HIS A 289 16.64 3.90 6.13
N CYS A 290 16.93 5.07 6.69
CA CYS A 290 15.93 6.08 7.08
C CYS A 290 14.83 5.55 8.03
N GLY A 291 15.07 4.46 8.76
CA GLY A 291 14.09 3.85 9.67
C GLY A 291 12.99 3.02 8.98
N ILE A 292 13.17 2.67 7.69
CA ILE A 292 12.14 1.98 6.88
C ILE A 292 11.72 0.60 7.42
N GLU A 293 12.53 -0.04 8.26
CA GLU A 293 12.25 -1.35 8.87
C GLU A 293 11.81 -1.23 10.33
N SER A 294 11.77 -0.01 10.87
CA SER A 294 11.51 0.24 12.29
C SER A 294 10.03 0.35 12.66
N GLU A 295 9.16 0.83 11.77
CA GLU A 295 7.74 1.04 12.08
C GLU A 295 6.86 0.27 11.10
N ILE A 296 6.96 -1.06 11.12
CA ILE A 296 6.16 -1.94 10.27
C ILE A 296 4.94 -2.44 11.02
N VAL A 297 3.76 -2.17 10.45
CA VAL A 297 2.47 -2.60 11.01
C VAL A 297 1.64 -3.33 9.96
N ALA A 298 0.87 -4.31 10.45
CA ALA A 298 0.06 -5.19 9.63
C ALA A 298 -1.13 -5.72 10.43
N GLY A 299 -1.94 -6.55 9.77
CA GLY A 299 -3.10 -7.18 10.38
C GLY A 299 -3.75 -8.22 9.47
N ILE A 300 -4.62 -9.05 10.04
CA ILE A 300 -5.34 -10.10 9.30
C ILE A 300 -6.81 -9.71 9.15
N PRO A 301 -7.38 -9.72 7.94
CA PRO A 301 -8.77 -9.35 7.72
C PRO A 301 -9.75 -10.41 8.22
N SER A 302 -10.92 -9.97 8.69
CA SER A 302 -12.04 -10.87 8.93
C SER A 302 -12.62 -11.33 7.60
N THR A 303 -12.59 -12.64 7.37
CA THR A 303 -13.14 -13.23 6.13
C THR A 303 -14.57 -13.74 6.29
N GLU A 304 -15.02 -13.95 7.53
CA GLU A 304 -16.38 -14.47 7.82
C GLU A 304 -17.48 -13.58 7.26
N GLN A 305 -17.29 -12.25 7.28
CA GLN A 305 -18.25 -11.29 6.77
C GLN A 305 -18.53 -11.46 5.26
N TYR A 306 -17.60 -12.06 4.51
CA TYR A 306 -17.77 -12.29 3.07
C TYR A 306 -18.45 -13.62 2.80
N TRP A 307 -18.25 -14.63 3.65
CA TRP A 307 -18.85 -15.97 3.46
C TRP A 307 -20.31 -16.04 3.87
N LYS A 308 -20.81 -15.06 4.62
CA LYS A 308 -22.25 -14.90 4.89
C LYS A 308 -23.04 -14.27 3.73
N ARG A 309 -22.35 -13.78 2.68
CA ARG A 309 -22.94 -13.07 1.54
C ARG A 309 -22.86 -13.83 0.20
N VAL A 310 -22.28 -15.05 0.20
CA VAL A 310 -22.22 -15.96 -0.96
C VAL A 310 -23.18 -17.12 -0.79
#